data_AF-A0A0C9YHH9-F1
#
_entry.id   AF-A0A0C9YHH9-F1
#
_cell.length_a   1.000
_cell.length_b   1.000
_cell.length_c   1.000
_cell.angle_alpha   90.00
_cell.angle_beta   90.00
_cell.angle_gamma   90.00
#
_symmetry.space_group_name_H-M   'P 1'
#
loop_
_entity.id
_entity.type
_entity.pdbx_description
1 polymer ?
#
loop_
_entity_poly.entity_id
_entity_poly.type
_entity_poly.pdbx_seq_one_letter_code
_entity_poly.pdbx_strand_id
1 'polypeptide(L)'
;MPRLSTWTLSVLPLLVLSLAYLAQSYISPLGPAPHLGFGLRWYGVTFSSLVGHAQAFVMSPLHALSKAQPGSEAQAPLVPQHSQIIDSGVPVEAVSEAPSEVAVDTAADVDPRPKFKRRIVAVGDIHGDLLNAHRVLQMARVVDEDGLWTGEVDVFVQTGDIIDRGDDTIALYEWLEELREQAHGMGGSVVSLLGNHEWMNAIGDWRYVFPSEIETFGSISARQKAVTTGWLANIWASNYTTAARLPLHGLLGPPNTDYPPPEDSQYVRANAGPLSHAAFSFVHGGLAPSYPNLQPFPSAINNISASLLHRLRSRDPQPPPHPPHSYPGLPVGTTREEARLYGSDGPLWYRGWAEENEAKVCAQVNQVLEKTGTRRMVMGHTPNLHSIVAKCGGKVLIIDTGISHAYGGVLSALSVEYTLEPVSSGGWREQEVVKALYADQDDELLAHATRDLAGNELL
;
A
#
# COMPACT_ATOMS: atom_id res chain seq x y z
N MET A 1 38.31 -45.35 34.27
CA MET A 1 37.73 -44.09 33.75
C MET A 1 37.96 -44.02 32.25
N PRO A 2 36.95 -44.16 31.38
CA PRO A 2 37.16 -43.88 29.96
C PRO A 2 37.07 -42.38 29.72
N ARG A 3 38.07 -41.84 29.03
CA ARG A 3 38.14 -40.43 28.62
C ARG A 3 37.10 -40.19 27.52
N LEU A 4 36.08 -39.39 27.81
CA LEU A 4 35.22 -38.78 26.80
C LEU A 4 36.09 -37.88 25.92
N SER A 5 36.02 -38.08 24.61
CA SER A 5 36.82 -37.31 23.65
C SER A 5 36.33 -35.87 23.61
N THR A 6 37.28 -34.94 23.46
CA THR A 6 37.07 -33.48 23.34
C THR A 6 36.11 -33.06 22.22
N TRP A 7 35.72 -33.98 21.34
CA TRP A 7 34.71 -33.77 20.30
C TRP A 7 33.28 -33.66 20.85
N THR A 8 32.99 -34.25 22.02
CA THR A 8 31.63 -34.22 22.61
C THR A 8 31.27 -32.91 23.31
N LEU A 9 32.26 -32.08 23.66
CA LEU A 9 32.05 -30.80 24.36
C LEU A 9 31.75 -29.61 23.42
N SER A 10 32.08 -29.70 22.13
CA SER A 10 31.85 -28.62 21.16
C SER A 10 30.65 -28.85 20.25
N VAL A 11 30.29 -30.12 19.99
CA VAL A 11 29.20 -30.45 19.05
C VAL A 11 27.82 -30.30 19.70
N LEU A 12 27.68 -30.62 20.99
CA LEU A 12 26.40 -30.52 21.69
C LEU A 12 25.86 -29.09 21.79
N PRO A 13 26.67 -28.06 22.15
CA PRO A 13 26.21 -26.68 22.18
C PRO A 13 25.82 -26.16 20.79
N LEU A 14 26.57 -26.53 19.75
CA LEU A 14 26.28 -26.16 18.36
C LEU A 14 24.99 -26.82 17.83
N LEU A 15 24.71 -28.06 18.24
CA LEU A 15 23.46 -28.75 17.87
C LEU A 15 22.25 -28.13 18.58
N VAL A 16 22.40 -27.73 19.85
CA VAL A 16 21.36 -27.06 20.63
C VAL A 16 21.10 -25.65 20.08
N LEU A 17 22.14 -24.89 19.70
CA LEU A 17 22.02 -23.60 19.02
C LEU A 17 21.35 -23.73 17.65
N SER A 18 21.68 -24.77 16.88
CA SER A 18 21.07 -25.03 15.57
C SER A 18 19.60 -25.44 15.68
N LEU A 19 19.24 -26.26 16.67
CA LEU A 19 17.84 -26.63 16.96
C LEU A 19 17.03 -25.46 17.51
N ALA A 20 17.63 -24.60 18.35
CA ALA A 20 16.98 -23.38 18.82
C ALA A 20 16.76 -22.38 17.68
N TYR A 21 17.73 -22.24 16.77
CA TYR A 21 17.59 -21.41 15.57
C TYR A 21 16.53 -21.96 14.60
N LEU A 22 16.44 -23.28 14.44
CA LEU A 22 15.37 -23.93 13.69
C LEU A 22 14.00 -23.73 14.35
N ALA A 23 13.90 -23.84 15.67
CA ALA A 23 12.64 -23.61 16.38
C ALA A 23 12.20 -22.15 16.28
N GLN A 24 13.13 -21.19 16.34
CA GLN A 24 12.83 -19.77 16.16
C GLN A 24 12.42 -19.41 14.73
N SER A 25 12.94 -20.09 13.70
CA SER A 25 12.51 -19.86 12.31
C SER A 25 11.11 -20.42 12.01
N TYR A 26 10.62 -21.38 12.79
CA TYR A 26 9.25 -21.92 12.68
C TYR A 26 8.21 -21.21 13.56
N ILE A 27 8.63 -20.42 14.56
CA ILE A 27 7.75 -19.64 15.45
C ILE A 27 7.65 -18.18 14.99
N SER A 28 8.51 -17.74 14.06
CA SER A 28 8.43 -16.38 13.52
C SER A 28 7.26 -16.26 12.54
N PRO A 29 6.31 -15.32 12.74
CA PRO A 29 5.15 -15.16 11.85
C PRO A 29 5.52 -14.77 10.41
N LEU A 30 6.78 -14.39 10.14
CA LEU A 30 7.26 -13.92 8.84
C LEU A 30 7.94 -14.97 7.96
N GLY A 31 8.27 -16.17 8.48
CA GLY A 31 8.96 -17.23 7.72
C GLY A 31 10.35 -16.85 7.16
N PRO A 32 11.25 -17.80 6.86
CA PRO A 32 12.53 -17.48 6.22
C PRO A 32 12.38 -17.23 4.71
N ALA A 33 13.11 -16.24 4.19
CA ALA A 33 13.26 -15.98 2.76
C ALA A 33 13.90 -17.18 2.02
N PRO A 34 13.45 -17.55 0.81
CA PRO A 34 13.80 -18.83 0.21
C PRO A 34 15.07 -18.79 -0.64
N HIS A 35 16.25 -18.45 -0.11
CA HIS A 35 17.50 -18.65 -0.87
C HIS A 35 18.74 -18.92 0.00
N LEU A 36 18.81 -20.11 0.59
CA LEU A 36 20.08 -20.74 0.95
C LEU A 36 20.02 -22.24 0.61
N GLY A 37 20.25 -22.54 -0.66
CA GLY A 37 20.55 -23.90 -1.09
C GLY A 37 21.97 -24.27 -0.65
N PHE A 38 22.09 -25.04 0.43
CA PHE A 38 23.29 -25.83 0.69
C PHE A 38 22.94 -27.32 0.58
N GLY A 39 23.41 -27.92 -0.52
CA GLY A 39 23.38 -29.37 -0.68
C GLY A 39 24.35 -30.03 0.29
N LEU A 40 23.83 -30.79 1.24
CA LEU A 40 24.54 -31.91 1.85
C LEU A 40 23.59 -33.09 1.98
N ARG A 41 23.88 -34.11 1.17
CA ARG A 41 23.16 -35.38 1.09
C ARG A 41 23.72 -36.32 2.16
N TRP A 42 23.01 -36.53 3.27
CA TRP A 42 23.30 -37.63 4.20
C TRP A 42 22.01 -38.29 4.71
N TYR A 43 22.01 -39.62 4.53
CA TYR A 43 21.22 -40.73 5.06
C TYR A 43 20.03 -40.45 6.00
N GLY A 44 18.91 -41.09 5.67
CA GLY A 44 17.65 -41.00 6.38
C GLY A 44 17.64 -41.64 7.77
N VAL A 45 16.77 -41.09 8.62
CA VAL A 45 16.16 -41.76 9.76
C VAL A 45 14.74 -41.19 9.88
N THR A 46 13.73 -42.03 9.75
CA THR A 46 12.35 -41.72 10.09
C THR A 46 12.18 -41.76 11.61
N PHE A 47 11.65 -40.68 12.22
CA PHE A 47 11.15 -40.74 13.59
C PHE A 47 9.72 -40.23 13.68
N SER A 48 8.87 -41.11 14.22
CA SER A 48 7.44 -40.98 14.47
C SER A 48 7.16 -40.16 15.73
N SER A 49 6.05 -39.42 15.68
CA SER A 49 5.08 -39.08 16.74
C SER A 49 5.58 -38.70 18.13
N LEU A 50 5.18 -37.52 18.60
CA LEU A 50 4.73 -37.33 19.99
C LEU A 50 3.77 -36.16 20.12
N VAL A 51 2.54 -36.51 20.49
CA VAL A 51 1.50 -35.63 21.04
C VAL A 51 1.78 -35.41 22.51
N GLY A 52 1.63 -34.17 22.99
CA GLY A 52 1.58 -33.83 24.41
C GLY A 52 0.60 -32.69 24.65
N HIS A 53 -0.60 -33.03 25.13
CA HIS A 53 -1.59 -32.08 25.62
C HIS A 53 -1.17 -31.50 26.98
N ALA A 54 -1.50 -30.23 27.23
CA ALA A 54 -1.66 -29.70 28.59
C ALA A 54 -2.88 -28.77 28.63
N GLN A 55 -3.90 -29.18 29.38
CA GLN A 55 -5.02 -28.36 29.83
C GLN A 55 -4.65 -27.64 31.14
N ALA A 56 -5.23 -26.46 31.38
CA ALA A 56 -5.64 -26.05 32.72
C ALA A 56 -6.80 -25.03 32.67
N PHE A 57 -7.90 -25.41 33.30
CA PHE A 57 -9.12 -24.66 33.60
C PHE A 57 -8.94 -23.72 34.80
N VAL A 58 -9.63 -22.59 34.82
CA VAL A 58 -10.20 -21.97 36.05
C VAL A 58 -11.62 -21.44 35.75
N MET A 59 -12.57 -21.78 36.64
CA MET A 59 -14.02 -21.52 36.68
C MET A 59 -14.37 -20.03 36.94
N SER A 60 -15.31 -19.39 36.19
CA SER A 60 -16.78 -19.21 36.39
C SER A 60 -17.22 -18.22 37.51
N PRO A 61 -18.49 -17.75 37.58
CA PRO A 61 -19.38 -17.09 36.60
C PRO A 61 -20.11 -15.83 37.19
N LEU A 62 -21.01 -15.15 36.44
CA LEU A 62 -22.37 -14.71 36.87
C LEU A 62 -23.10 -13.78 35.85
N HIS A 63 -24.37 -14.12 35.60
CA HIS A 63 -25.55 -13.36 35.09
C HIS A 63 -25.49 -12.68 33.70
N ALA A 64 -26.23 -13.07 32.66
CA ALA A 64 -27.66 -13.38 32.45
C ALA A 64 -28.61 -12.16 32.26
N LEU A 65 -29.15 -12.10 31.03
CA LEU A 65 -30.47 -11.64 30.58
C LEU A 65 -30.78 -10.13 30.49
N SER A 66 -31.01 -9.67 29.25
CA SER A 66 -32.31 -9.13 28.84
C SER A 66 -32.46 -9.13 27.32
N LYS A 67 -33.49 -9.83 26.83
CA LYS A 67 -34.06 -9.70 25.48
C LYS A 67 -35.15 -8.63 25.54
N ALA A 68 -35.17 -7.71 24.58
CA ALA A 68 -36.40 -6.99 24.21
C ALA A 68 -36.35 -6.52 22.75
N GLN A 69 -37.37 -6.90 21.98
CA GLN A 69 -37.86 -6.34 20.72
C GLN A 69 -39.37 -6.60 20.71
N PRO A 70 -40.20 -5.98 19.84
CA PRO A 70 -40.17 -4.62 19.29
C PRO A 70 -41.58 -3.94 19.30
N GLY A 71 -41.66 -2.68 18.86
CA GLY A 71 -42.92 -1.94 18.58
C GLY A 71 -42.69 -0.44 18.79
N SER A 72 -43.22 0.51 18.03
CA SER A 72 -44.22 0.52 16.96
C SER A 72 -44.00 1.76 16.08
N GLU A 73 -44.53 1.71 14.85
CA GLU A 73 -44.71 2.81 13.92
C GLU A 73 -45.35 4.06 14.57
N ALA A 74 -44.94 5.26 14.12
CA ALA A 74 -45.80 6.44 14.12
C ALA A 74 -45.37 7.41 13.00
N GLN A 75 -46.37 7.75 12.20
CA GLN A 75 -46.34 8.57 11.00
C GLN A 75 -46.15 10.07 11.28
N ALA A 76 -45.64 10.77 10.27
CA ALA A 76 -45.64 12.22 10.13
C ALA A 76 -47.07 12.82 10.19
N PRO A 77 -47.18 14.13 10.48
CA PRO A 77 -47.87 14.96 9.49
C PRO A 77 -47.35 16.41 9.32
N LEU A 78 -47.39 16.82 8.05
CA LEU A 78 -48.04 18.03 7.50
C LEU A 78 -47.47 19.43 7.75
N VAL A 79 -47.02 19.98 6.62
CA VAL A 79 -46.99 21.38 6.16
C VAL A 79 -48.32 22.10 6.39
N PRO A 80 -48.29 23.43 6.60
CA PRO A 80 -49.29 24.32 5.99
C PRO A 80 -48.68 25.40 5.08
N GLN A 81 -49.41 25.64 3.99
CA GLN A 81 -49.20 26.66 2.96
C GLN A 81 -49.69 28.06 3.38
N HIS A 82 -49.05 29.06 2.76
CA HIS A 82 -49.50 30.39 2.32
C HIS A 82 -50.76 31.10 2.90
N SER A 83 -50.59 32.38 3.24
CA SER A 83 -51.47 33.50 2.84
C SER A 83 -50.74 34.84 3.12
N GLN A 84 -50.41 35.62 2.10
CA GLN A 84 -51.10 36.82 1.57
C GLN A 84 -50.92 38.14 2.37
N ILE A 85 -50.09 39.00 1.76
CA ILE A 85 -50.14 40.46 1.55
C ILE A 85 -51.35 41.21 2.15
N ILE A 86 -51.07 42.23 2.98
CA ILE A 86 -51.82 43.52 3.00
C ILE A 86 -50.84 44.69 3.21
N ASP A 87 -51.03 45.70 2.36
CA ASP A 87 -50.40 47.01 2.27
C ASP A 87 -51.08 48.05 3.20
N SER A 88 -50.29 48.95 3.78
CA SER A 88 -50.77 50.27 4.25
C SER A 88 -49.58 51.21 4.43
N GLY A 89 -49.53 52.27 3.62
CA GLY A 89 -48.36 53.14 3.46
C GLY A 89 -48.28 54.42 4.30
N VAL A 90 -47.22 55.18 3.94
CA VAL A 90 -46.97 56.64 4.04
C VAL A 90 -46.40 57.14 5.41
N PRO A 91 -45.48 58.15 5.47
CA PRO A 91 -44.93 59.02 4.42
C PRO A 91 -43.40 59.07 4.27
N VAL A 92 -43.03 59.71 3.16
CA VAL A 92 -41.69 60.05 2.67
C VAL A 92 -41.22 61.36 3.30
N GLU A 93 -40.05 61.37 3.96
CA GLU A 93 -39.28 62.58 4.23
C GLU A 93 -37.98 62.54 3.43
N ALA A 94 -37.76 63.61 2.65
CA ALA A 94 -36.58 63.82 1.83
C ALA A 94 -35.43 64.31 2.70
N VAL A 95 -34.35 63.52 2.78
CA VAL A 95 -33.07 63.97 3.31
C VAL A 95 -32.06 63.96 2.17
N SER A 96 -31.50 65.13 1.88
CA SER A 96 -30.42 65.31 0.91
C SER A 96 -29.11 64.78 1.49
N GLU A 97 -28.52 63.78 0.87
CA GLU A 97 -27.12 63.42 1.09
C GLU A 97 -26.35 63.50 -0.23
N ALA A 98 -25.25 64.25 -0.17
CA ALA A 98 -24.25 64.34 -1.21
C ALA A 98 -23.64 62.95 -1.50
N PRO A 99 -23.08 62.71 -2.70
CA PRO A 99 -22.50 61.41 -3.01
C PRO A 99 -21.27 61.16 -2.15
N SER A 100 -21.45 60.39 -1.08
CA SER A 100 -20.38 59.72 -0.37
C SER A 100 -19.71 58.80 -1.38
N GLU A 101 -18.43 59.07 -1.68
CA GLU A 101 -17.59 58.17 -2.44
C GLU A 101 -17.77 56.75 -1.89
N VAL A 102 -18.30 55.87 -2.74
CA VAL A 102 -18.25 54.43 -2.49
C VAL A 102 -16.77 54.11 -2.44
N ALA A 103 -16.24 53.96 -1.24
CA ALA A 103 -14.97 53.31 -1.02
C ALA A 103 -15.11 51.94 -1.67
N VAL A 104 -14.51 51.82 -2.87
CA VAL A 104 -14.26 50.54 -3.50
C VAL A 104 -13.41 49.80 -2.49
N ASP A 105 -14.03 48.86 -1.79
CA ASP A 105 -13.32 47.84 -1.05
C ASP A 105 -12.39 47.20 -2.07
N THR A 106 -11.11 47.59 -2.04
CA THR A 106 -10.08 47.03 -2.89
C THR A 106 -10.00 45.58 -2.45
N ALA A 107 -10.77 44.73 -3.13
CA ALA A 107 -10.64 43.30 -3.07
C ALA A 107 -9.15 43.01 -3.07
N ALA A 108 -8.69 42.39 -1.99
CA ALA A 108 -7.30 42.04 -1.81
C ALA A 108 -6.73 41.48 -3.11
N ASP A 109 -5.47 41.78 -3.36
CA ASP A 109 -4.59 41.25 -4.40
C ASP A 109 -4.66 39.72 -4.49
N VAL A 110 -5.73 39.18 -5.07
CA VAL A 110 -5.93 37.74 -5.30
C VAL A 110 -5.30 37.44 -6.64
N ASP A 111 -4.19 36.71 -6.61
CA ASP A 111 -3.54 36.21 -7.81
C ASP A 111 -4.54 35.36 -8.62
N PRO A 112 -4.77 35.67 -9.90
CA PRO A 112 -5.79 35.00 -10.72
C PRO A 112 -5.41 33.56 -11.10
N ARG A 113 -4.17 33.12 -10.83
CA ARG A 113 -3.71 31.76 -11.13
C ARG A 113 -4.42 30.75 -10.20
N PRO A 114 -4.89 29.60 -10.73
CA PRO A 114 -5.60 28.62 -9.90
C PRO A 114 -4.64 27.95 -8.90
N LYS A 115 -5.14 27.72 -7.68
CA LYS A 115 -4.49 26.84 -6.71
C LYS A 115 -4.67 25.39 -7.14
N PHE A 116 -3.61 24.60 -7.05
CA PHE A 116 -3.69 23.15 -7.25
C PHE A 116 -3.66 22.45 -5.90
N LYS A 117 -4.52 21.45 -5.72
CA LYS A 117 -4.50 20.53 -4.57
C LYS A 117 -4.57 19.09 -5.08
N ARG A 118 -3.86 18.19 -4.41
CA ARG A 118 -3.98 16.74 -4.58
C ARG A 118 -3.94 16.03 -3.23
N ARG A 119 -4.84 15.08 -3.02
CA ARG A 119 -4.89 14.19 -1.87
C ARG A 119 -4.67 12.75 -2.32
N ILE A 120 -3.65 12.11 -1.76
CA ILE A 120 -3.30 10.71 -2.01
C ILE A 120 -3.46 9.96 -0.69
N VAL A 121 -4.09 8.79 -0.74
CA VAL A 121 -4.14 7.86 0.38
C VAL A 121 -3.44 6.57 -0.03
N ALA A 122 -2.62 5.99 0.84
CA ALA A 122 -2.00 4.70 0.60
C ALA A 122 -2.20 3.74 1.78
N VAL A 123 -2.45 2.47 1.47
CA VAL A 123 -2.61 1.39 2.45
C VAL A 123 -1.66 0.24 2.11
N GLY A 124 -1.08 -0.32 3.17
CA GLY A 124 -0.19 -1.47 3.12
C GLY A 124 -0.91 -2.80 2.86
N ASP A 125 -0.33 -3.84 3.45
CA ASP A 125 -0.67 -5.24 3.25
C ASP A 125 -2.04 -5.58 3.87
N ILE A 126 -2.99 -6.04 3.06
CA ILE A 126 -4.38 -6.32 3.48
C ILE A 126 -4.56 -7.80 3.85
N HIS A 127 -3.87 -8.71 3.17
CA HIS A 127 -3.82 -10.12 3.52
C HIS A 127 -5.20 -10.77 3.78
N GLY A 128 -6.06 -10.72 2.76
CA GLY A 128 -7.31 -11.48 2.72
C GLY A 128 -8.37 -11.01 3.72
N ASP A 129 -8.28 -9.78 4.22
CA ASP A 129 -9.15 -9.23 5.26
C ASP A 129 -9.99 -8.05 4.75
N LEU A 130 -11.18 -8.35 4.23
CA LEU A 130 -12.07 -7.33 3.68
C LEU A 130 -12.61 -6.39 4.77
N LEU A 131 -12.87 -6.92 5.96
CA LEU A 131 -13.45 -6.15 7.04
C LEU A 131 -12.51 -5.03 7.49
N ASN A 132 -11.24 -5.34 7.75
CA ASN A 132 -10.27 -4.30 8.12
C ASN A 132 -9.90 -3.39 6.95
N ALA A 133 -9.91 -3.90 5.70
CA ALA A 133 -9.76 -3.05 4.53
C ALA A 133 -10.87 -1.99 4.45
N HIS A 134 -12.14 -2.38 4.61
CA HIS A 134 -13.28 -1.44 4.63
C HIS A 134 -13.13 -0.40 5.73
N ARG A 135 -12.85 -0.82 6.97
CA ARG A 135 -12.65 0.10 8.10
C ARG A 135 -11.53 1.11 7.84
N VAL A 136 -10.39 0.68 7.31
CA VAL A 136 -9.24 1.56 7.02
C VAL A 136 -9.58 2.52 5.88
N LEU A 137 -10.18 2.05 4.79
CA LEU A 137 -10.52 2.91 3.66
C LEU A 137 -11.62 3.91 4.00
N GLN A 138 -12.57 3.53 4.85
CA GLN A 138 -13.61 4.42 5.35
C GLN A 138 -13.03 5.50 6.28
N MET A 139 -12.20 5.11 7.24
CA MET A 139 -11.46 6.03 8.12
C MET A 139 -10.65 7.05 7.32
N ALA A 140 -9.96 6.59 6.27
CA ALA A 140 -9.16 7.46 5.40
C ALA A 140 -10.01 8.27 4.39
N ARG A 141 -11.34 8.06 4.37
CA ARG A 141 -12.30 8.67 3.44
C ARG A 141 -12.05 8.34 1.97
N VAL A 142 -11.44 7.19 1.70
CA VAL A 142 -11.35 6.63 0.35
C VAL A 142 -12.73 6.11 -0.07
N VAL A 143 -13.42 5.46 0.87
CA VAL A 143 -14.79 4.97 0.69
C VAL A 143 -15.75 5.54 1.74
N ASP A 144 -17.04 5.54 1.44
CA ASP A 144 -18.10 5.92 2.37
C ASP A 144 -18.56 4.73 3.25
N GLU A 145 -19.66 4.91 3.98
CA GLU A 145 -20.25 3.87 4.84
C GLU A 145 -20.71 2.63 4.06
N ASP A 146 -21.09 2.78 2.79
CA ASP A 146 -21.53 1.71 1.91
C ASP A 146 -20.36 1.05 1.16
N GLY A 147 -19.12 1.53 1.36
CA GLY A 147 -17.94 1.03 0.67
C GLY A 147 -17.78 1.55 -0.76
N LEU A 148 -18.45 2.65 -1.10
CA LEU A 148 -18.37 3.30 -2.41
C LEU A 148 -17.34 4.45 -2.39
N TRP A 149 -16.70 4.71 -3.53
CA TRP A 149 -15.71 5.78 -3.67
C TRP A 149 -16.30 7.15 -3.33
N THR A 150 -15.66 7.88 -2.43
CA THR A 150 -16.19 9.17 -1.94
C THR A 150 -16.00 10.33 -2.92
N GLY A 151 -14.99 10.24 -3.79
CA GLY A 151 -14.51 11.39 -4.56
C GLY A 151 -13.66 12.39 -3.76
N GLU A 152 -13.40 12.16 -2.48
CA GLU A 152 -12.57 13.05 -1.64
C GLU A 152 -11.06 12.80 -1.78
N VAL A 153 -10.68 11.71 -2.45
CA VAL A 153 -9.29 11.29 -2.67
C VAL A 153 -9.04 11.32 -4.18
N ASP A 154 -7.92 11.91 -4.61
CA ASP A 154 -7.56 11.93 -6.04
C ASP A 154 -6.91 10.61 -6.45
N VAL A 155 -6.12 10.01 -5.56
CA VAL A 155 -5.41 8.75 -5.82
C VAL A 155 -5.40 7.88 -4.57
N PHE A 156 -5.93 6.67 -4.69
CA PHE A 156 -5.73 5.61 -3.70
C PHE A 156 -4.63 4.66 -4.18
N VAL A 157 -3.69 4.32 -3.29
CA VAL A 157 -2.59 3.39 -3.57
C VAL A 157 -2.66 2.18 -2.64
N GLN A 158 -2.67 0.97 -3.19
CA GLN A 158 -2.53 -0.28 -2.44
C GLN A 158 -1.16 -0.89 -2.76
N THR A 159 -0.33 -1.16 -1.75
CA THR A 159 1.10 -1.51 -1.95
C THR A 159 1.39 -3.02 -2.03
N GLY A 160 0.46 -3.85 -2.49
CA GLY A 160 0.63 -5.30 -2.64
C GLY A 160 0.25 -6.11 -1.41
N ASP A 161 0.30 -7.44 -1.52
CA ASP A 161 -0.12 -8.38 -0.48
C ASP A 161 -1.58 -8.18 -0.07
N ILE A 162 -2.46 -8.21 -1.07
CA ILE A 162 -3.91 -8.23 -0.87
C ILE A 162 -4.37 -9.65 -0.52
N ILE A 163 -3.69 -10.67 -1.07
CA ILE A 163 -4.02 -12.09 -0.94
C ILE A 163 -3.30 -12.77 0.24
N ASP A 164 -3.74 -13.99 0.55
CA ASP A 164 -3.24 -14.91 1.59
C ASP A 164 -3.54 -14.46 3.03
N ARG A 165 -3.38 -15.39 3.98
CA ARG A 165 -3.64 -15.22 5.44
C ARG A 165 -5.09 -14.91 5.84
N GLY A 166 -5.96 -14.59 4.90
CA GLY A 166 -7.40 -14.47 5.09
C GLY A 166 -8.16 -15.16 3.95
N ASP A 167 -9.49 -15.15 4.06
CA ASP A 167 -10.41 -15.90 3.18
C ASP A 167 -11.19 -14.98 2.19
N ASP A 168 -10.90 -13.67 2.18
CA ASP A 168 -11.69 -12.69 1.42
C ASP A 168 -11.08 -12.31 0.06
N THR A 169 -10.18 -13.10 -0.52
CA THR A 169 -9.46 -12.74 -1.76
C THR A 169 -10.42 -12.37 -2.90
N ILE A 170 -11.44 -13.20 -3.14
CA ILE A 170 -12.39 -12.97 -4.24
C ILE A 170 -13.09 -11.61 -4.03
N ALA A 171 -13.64 -11.39 -2.85
CA ALA A 171 -14.38 -10.18 -2.53
C ALA A 171 -13.50 -8.92 -2.54
N LEU A 172 -12.25 -9.02 -2.05
CA LEU A 172 -11.29 -7.91 -2.09
C LEU A 172 -10.95 -7.48 -3.51
N TYR A 173 -10.64 -8.43 -4.39
CA TYR A 173 -10.30 -8.09 -5.78
C TYR A 173 -11.52 -7.62 -6.57
N GLU A 174 -12.71 -8.17 -6.35
CA GLU A 174 -13.95 -7.65 -6.94
C GLU A 174 -14.18 -6.19 -6.50
N TRP A 175 -14.11 -5.92 -5.20
CA TRP A 175 -14.33 -4.58 -4.64
C TRP A 175 -13.28 -3.56 -5.12
N LEU A 176 -11.99 -3.93 -5.19
CA LEU A 176 -10.94 -3.04 -5.68
C LEU A 176 -11.11 -2.67 -7.16
N GLU A 177 -11.66 -3.58 -7.97
CA GLU A 177 -11.94 -3.30 -9.38
C GLU A 177 -13.19 -2.41 -9.54
N GLU A 178 -14.23 -2.61 -8.71
CA GLU A 178 -15.37 -1.68 -8.64
C GLU A 178 -14.92 -0.27 -8.22
N LEU A 179 -14.07 -0.16 -7.19
CA LEU A 179 -13.50 1.12 -6.77
C LEU A 179 -12.66 1.77 -7.87
N ARG A 180 -11.95 0.98 -8.67
CA ARG A 180 -11.16 1.49 -9.81
C ARG A 180 -12.07 2.16 -10.85
N GLU A 181 -13.20 1.55 -11.17
CA GLU A 181 -14.19 2.12 -12.08
C GLU A 181 -14.84 3.39 -11.51
N GLN A 182 -15.27 3.35 -10.25
CA GLN A 182 -15.90 4.49 -9.56
C GLN A 182 -14.93 5.67 -9.46
N ALA A 183 -13.69 5.43 -9.03
CA ALA A 183 -12.65 6.44 -8.95
C ALA A 183 -12.45 7.12 -10.31
N HIS A 184 -12.29 6.32 -11.38
CA HIS A 184 -12.13 6.86 -12.73
C HIS A 184 -13.32 7.72 -13.16
N GLY A 185 -14.54 7.27 -12.89
CA GLY A 185 -15.78 8.02 -13.18
C GLY A 185 -15.87 9.38 -12.48
N MET A 186 -15.16 9.55 -11.36
CA MET A 186 -15.12 10.79 -10.57
C MET A 186 -13.80 11.56 -10.72
N GLY A 187 -12.94 11.19 -11.68
CA GLY A 187 -11.65 11.85 -11.92
C GLY A 187 -10.53 11.45 -10.95
N GLY A 188 -10.79 10.50 -10.06
CA GLY A 188 -9.80 9.86 -9.20
C GLY A 188 -9.13 8.65 -9.87
N SER A 189 -8.26 7.97 -9.12
CA SER A 189 -7.61 6.75 -9.60
C SER A 189 -7.24 5.80 -8.46
N VAL A 190 -7.22 4.51 -8.77
CA VAL A 190 -6.67 3.47 -7.91
C VAL A 190 -5.37 2.97 -8.54
N VAL A 191 -4.29 2.93 -7.77
CA VAL A 191 -2.99 2.38 -8.15
C VAL A 191 -2.71 1.16 -7.26
N SER A 192 -2.69 -0.02 -7.85
CA SER A 192 -2.48 -1.26 -7.10
C SER A 192 -1.15 -1.89 -7.48
N LEU A 193 -0.40 -2.33 -6.47
CA LEU A 193 0.86 -3.01 -6.66
C LEU A 193 0.74 -4.52 -6.48
N LEU A 194 1.64 -5.27 -7.11
CA LEU A 194 1.83 -6.68 -6.82
C LEU A 194 2.83 -6.81 -5.66
N GLY A 195 2.40 -7.47 -4.58
CA GLY A 195 3.24 -7.85 -3.47
C GLY A 195 3.84 -9.25 -3.65
N ASN A 196 4.67 -9.68 -2.71
CA ASN A 196 5.30 -10.98 -2.85
C ASN A 196 4.28 -12.13 -2.78
N HIS A 197 3.13 -11.95 -2.12
CA HIS A 197 2.08 -12.96 -2.02
C HIS A 197 1.35 -13.19 -3.35
N GLU A 198 1.09 -12.15 -4.15
CA GLU A 198 0.57 -12.32 -5.52
C GLU A 198 1.55 -13.15 -6.38
N TRP A 199 2.85 -12.86 -6.26
CA TRP A 199 3.90 -13.59 -6.98
C TRP A 199 4.05 -15.04 -6.50
N MET A 200 4.02 -15.28 -5.19
CA MET A 200 4.03 -16.62 -4.61
C MET A 200 2.86 -17.45 -5.16
N ASN A 201 1.65 -16.87 -5.18
CA ASN A 201 0.47 -17.51 -5.72
C ASN A 201 0.60 -17.86 -7.21
N ALA A 202 1.09 -16.92 -8.03
CA ALA A 202 1.34 -17.15 -9.46
C ALA A 202 2.45 -18.19 -9.73
N ILE A 203 3.44 -18.31 -8.83
CA ILE A 203 4.51 -19.32 -8.88
C ILE A 203 3.98 -20.72 -8.53
N GLY A 204 2.91 -20.81 -7.73
CA GLY A 204 2.40 -22.04 -7.13
C GLY A 204 2.93 -22.30 -5.73
N ASP A 205 3.35 -21.27 -5.01
CA ASP A 205 3.75 -21.31 -3.61
C ASP A 205 2.61 -20.79 -2.73
N TRP A 206 1.88 -21.73 -2.14
CA TRP A 206 0.66 -21.54 -1.36
C TRP A 206 0.89 -21.82 0.14
N ARG A 207 2.12 -21.69 0.63
CA ARG A 207 2.45 -21.87 2.05
C ARG A 207 1.61 -21.03 3.01
N TYR A 208 1.05 -19.92 2.54
CA TYR A 208 0.23 -18.99 3.32
C TYR A 208 -1.26 -18.99 2.93
N VAL A 209 -1.67 -19.91 2.05
CA VAL A 209 -3.07 -20.09 1.66
C VAL A 209 -3.74 -21.03 2.65
N PHE A 210 -4.84 -20.58 3.25
CA PHE A 210 -5.60 -21.43 4.17
C PHE A 210 -6.47 -22.45 3.42
N PRO A 211 -6.74 -23.62 4.03
CA PRO A 211 -7.69 -24.57 3.45
C PRO A 211 -9.08 -23.95 3.22
N SER A 212 -9.56 -23.11 4.15
CA SER A 212 -10.81 -22.35 4.02
C SER A 212 -10.80 -21.45 2.79
N GLU A 213 -9.69 -20.76 2.55
CA GLU A 213 -9.50 -19.94 1.35
C GLU A 213 -9.48 -20.77 0.05
N ILE A 214 -9.14 -22.05 0.08
CA ILE A 214 -9.28 -22.92 -1.11
C ILE A 214 -10.77 -23.27 -1.34
N GLU A 215 -11.55 -23.40 -0.27
CA GLU A 215 -12.98 -23.69 -0.34
C GLU A 215 -13.77 -22.53 -0.97
N THR A 216 -13.34 -21.27 -0.79
CA THR A 216 -13.98 -20.10 -1.44
C THR A 216 -13.91 -20.16 -2.97
N PHE A 217 -12.86 -20.77 -3.53
CA PHE A 217 -12.72 -21.04 -4.97
C PHE A 217 -13.37 -22.37 -5.40
N GLY A 218 -13.87 -23.16 -4.47
CA GLY A 218 -14.54 -24.45 -4.69
C GLY A 218 -13.62 -25.65 -4.95
N SER A 219 -12.37 -25.45 -5.40
CA SER A 219 -11.37 -26.52 -5.51
C SER A 219 -9.95 -25.97 -5.71
N ILE A 220 -8.95 -26.82 -5.44
CA ILE A 220 -7.53 -26.54 -5.75
C ILE A 220 -7.35 -26.17 -7.22
N SER A 221 -7.98 -26.92 -8.14
CA SER A 221 -7.83 -26.67 -9.58
C SER A 221 -8.46 -25.34 -10.01
N ALA A 222 -9.63 -24.99 -9.44
CA ALA A 222 -10.29 -23.72 -9.71
C ALA A 222 -9.45 -22.53 -9.21
N ARG A 223 -8.90 -22.61 -7.99
CA ARG A 223 -8.00 -21.59 -7.45
C ARG A 223 -6.71 -21.47 -8.26
N GLN A 224 -6.08 -22.60 -8.58
CA GLN A 224 -4.86 -22.64 -9.39
C GLN A 224 -5.10 -21.99 -10.75
N LYS A 225 -6.22 -22.31 -11.40
CA LYS A 225 -6.62 -21.64 -12.64
C LYS A 225 -6.76 -20.14 -12.41
N ALA A 226 -7.51 -19.69 -11.41
CA ALA A 226 -7.73 -18.26 -11.14
C ALA A 226 -6.42 -17.46 -11.02
N VAL A 227 -5.47 -17.95 -10.22
CA VAL A 227 -4.21 -17.23 -9.91
C VAL A 227 -3.09 -17.41 -10.95
N THR A 228 -3.24 -18.31 -11.92
CA THR A 228 -2.22 -18.55 -12.97
C THR A 228 -2.66 -18.18 -14.38
N THR A 229 -3.91 -18.46 -14.76
CA THR A 229 -4.37 -18.32 -16.15
C THR A 229 -5.77 -17.74 -16.28
N GLY A 230 -6.48 -17.62 -15.17
CA GLY A 230 -7.88 -17.19 -15.08
C GLY A 230 -8.01 -15.71 -14.74
N TRP A 231 -9.17 -15.38 -14.15
CA TRP A 231 -9.61 -14.01 -13.94
C TRP A 231 -8.62 -13.18 -13.10
N LEU A 232 -8.12 -13.72 -11.99
CA LEU A 232 -7.22 -12.98 -11.09
C LEU A 232 -5.86 -12.72 -11.73
N ALA A 233 -5.29 -13.73 -12.39
CA ALA A 233 -4.06 -13.57 -13.16
C ALA A 233 -4.19 -12.57 -14.32
N ASN A 234 -5.39 -12.43 -14.91
CA ASN A 234 -5.66 -11.42 -15.94
C ASN A 234 -5.67 -10.01 -15.34
N ILE A 235 -6.35 -9.82 -14.21
CA ILE A 235 -6.40 -8.53 -13.50
C ILE A 235 -4.99 -8.10 -13.06
N TRP A 236 -4.20 -9.01 -12.45
CA TRP A 236 -2.81 -8.73 -12.09
C TRP A 236 -1.95 -8.29 -13.28
N ALA A 237 -2.19 -8.85 -14.46
CA ALA A 237 -1.42 -8.51 -15.65
C ALA A 237 -1.86 -7.20 -16.31
N SER A 238 -3.12 -6.78 -16.14
CA SER A 238 -3.66 -5.59 -16.81
C SER A 238 -3.67 -4.34 -15.92
N ASN A 239 -3.95 -4.51 -14.62
CA ASN A 239 -4.33 -3.40 -13.75
C ASN A 239 -3.35 -3.17 -12.59
N TYR A 240 -2.35 -4.05 -12.44
CA TYR A 240 -1.37 -4.00 -11.35
C TYR A 240 0.05 -3.80 -11.89
N THR A 241 0.89 -3.17 -11.08
CA THR A 241 2.31 -2.95 -11.39
C THR A 241 3.20 -3.40 -10.23
N THR A 242 4.49 -3.67 -10.46
CA THR A 242 5.39 -4.03 -9.33
C THR A 242 5.93 -2.79 -8.62
N ALA A 243 6.09 -1.69 -9.36
CA ALA A 243 6.47 -0.40 -8.80
C ALA A 243 5.67 0.72 -9.45
N ALA A 244 5.40 1.78 -8.70
CA ALA A 244 4.75 2.97 -9.22
C ALA A 244 5.53 4.25 -8.93
N ARG A 245 5.50 5.17 -9.89
CA ARG A 245 5.89 6.57 -9.69
C ARG A 245 4.64 7.41 -9.74
N LEU A 246 4.34 8.12 -8.66
CA LEU A 246 3.17 8.98 -8.58
C LEU A 246 3.59 10.44 -8.50
N PRO A 247 3.57 11.18 -9.62
CA PRO A 247 3.68 12.62 -9.60
C PRO A 247 2.68 13.30 -8.67
N LEU A 248 3.11 14.33 -7.95
CA LEU A 248 2.25 15.15 -7.10
C LEU A 248 1.51 16.24 -7.90
N HIS A 249 2.00 16.56 -9.10
CA HIS A 249 1.42 17.56 -9.99
C HIS A 249 1.37 17.08 -11.44
N GLY A 250 0.34 17.47 -12.18
CA GLY A 250 0.10 17.00 -13.56
C GLY A 250 1.18 17.40 -14.58
N LEU A 251 1.98 18.45 -14.31
CA LEU A 251 3.10 18.87 -15.17
C LEU A 251 4.17 17.78 -15.33
N LEU A 252 4.30 16.89 -14.36
CA LEU A 252 5.27 15.79 -14.38
C LEU A 252 4.72 14.53 -15.05
N GLY A 253 3.45 14.55 -15.45
CA GLY A 253 2.72 13.48 -16.13
C GLY A 253 1.74 12.72 -15.22
N PRO A 254 0.94 11.79 -15.81
CA PRO A 254 0.08 10.88 -15.07
C PRO A 254 0.89 9.90 -14.19
N PRO A 255 0.22 9.12 -13.31
CA PRO A 255 0.85 7.98 -12.64
C PRO A 255 1.66 7.11 -13.60
N ASN A 256 2.82 6.66 -13.16
CA ASN A 256 3.80 5.86 -13.91
C ASN A 256 4.46 6.55 -15.10
N THR A 257 4.42 7.88 -15.17
CA THR A 257 5.30 8.63 -16.08
C THR A 257 6.76 8.40 -15.68
N ASP A 258 7.54 7.90 -16.62
CA ASP A 258 8.93 7.53 -16.40
C ASP A 258 9.80 8.72 -15.95
N TYR A 259 10.82 8.40 -15.16
CA TYR A 259 11.92 9.28 -14.84
C TYR A 259 13.28 8.64 -15.16
N PRO A 260 14.15 9.32 -15.94
CA PRO A 260 13.78 10.45 -16.79
C PRO A 260 12.75 10.00 -17.85
N PRO A 261 11.83 10.88 -18.27
CA PRO A 261 10.91 10.56 -19.35
C PRO A 261 11.67 10.49 -20.71
N PRO A 262 11.09 9.86 -21.74
CA PRO A 262 11.65 9.88 -23.09
C PRO A 262 11.93 11.30 -23.59
N GLU A 263 12.99 11.50 -24.37
CA GLU A 263 13.44 12.85 -24.80
C GLU A 263 12.39 13.64 -25.61
N ASP A 264 11.49 12.94 -26.29
CA ASP A 264 10.38 13.50 -27.07
C ASP A 264 9.09 13.68 -26.27
N SER A 265 9.10 13.33 -24.97
CA SER A 265 7.95 13.47 -24.09
C SER A 265 7.65 14.94 -23.76
N GLN A 266 6.37 15.30 -23.78
CA GLN A 266 5.90 16.62 -23.34
C GLN A 266 6.27 16.95 -21.88
N TYR A 267 6.57 15.93 -21.06
CA TYR A 267 6.89 16.09 -19.63
C TYR A 267 8.39 16.31 -19.35
N VAL A 268 9.26 16.28 -20.37
CA VAL A 268 10.72 16.40 -20.21
C VAL A 268 11.12 17.67 -19.47
N ARG A 269 10.53 18.82 -19.84
CA ARG A 269 10.88 20.11 -19.23
C ARG A 269 10.59 20.14 -17.73
N ALA A 270 9.38 19.76 -17.33
CA ALA A 270 9.01 19.72 -15.92
C ALA A 270 9.84 18.69 -15.13
N ASN A 271 10.16 17.54 -15.75
CA ASN A 271 11.00 16.51 -15.14
C ASN A 271 12.51 16.86 -15.13
N ALA A 272 12.94 17.93 -15.80
CA ALA A 272 14.30 18.47 -15.69
C ALA A 272 14.39 19.71 -14.78
N GLY A 273 13.24 20.29 -14.40
CA GLY A 273 13.16 21.50 -13.61
C GLY A 273 13.10 21.27 -12.09
N PRO A 274 12.79 22.33 -11.32
CA PRO A 274 12.70 22.26 -9.85
C PRO A 274 11.62 21.32 -9.33
N LEU A 275 10.59 21.01 -10.14
CA LEU A 275 9.56 20.03 -9.81
C LEU A 275 9.95 18.58 -10.12
N SER A 276 11.10 18.32 -10.75
CA SER A 276 11.50 16.98 -11.25
C SER A 276 11.26 15.81 -10.30
N HIS A 277 11.43 16.04 -9.00
CA HIS A 277 11.28 15.03 -7.94
C HIS A 277 9.98 15.16 -7.13
N ALA A 278 9.05 16.04 -7.50
CA ALA A 278 7.74 16.18 -6.85
C ALA A 278 6.83 14.98 -7.21
N ALA A 279 7.28 13.79 -6.84
CA ALA A 279 6.66 12.50 -7.07
C ALA A 279 7.04 11.56 -5.92
N PHE A 280 6.19 10.58 -5.64
CA PHE A 280 6.46 9.52 -4.67
C PHE A 280 6.72 8.22 -5.43
N SER A 281 7.63 7.39 -4.94
CA SER A 281 7.74 5.99 -5.38
C SER A 281 6.96 5.11 -4.44
N PHE A 282 6.21 4.16 -5.00
CA PHE A 282 5.53 3.10 -4.28
C PHE A 282 6.06 1.76 -4.77
N VAL A 283 6.35 0.86 -3.83
CA VAL A 283 6.84 -0.50 -4.08
C VAL A 283 6.42 -1.38 -2.92
N HIS A 284 6.21 -2.67 -3.13
CA HIS A 284 5.79 -3.54 -2.03
C HIS A 284 6.88 -3.71 -0.94
N GLY A 285 8.03 -4.29 -1.30
CA GLY A 285 9.15 -4.49 -0.36
C GLY A 285 10.03 -3.25 -0.21
N GLY A 286 10.68 -2.84 -1.29
CA GLY A 286 11.60 -1.69 -1.27
C GLY A 286 12.54 -1.61 -2.47
N LEU A 287 13.00 -0.42 -2.82
CA LEU A 287 13.97 -0.23 -3.91
C LEU A 287 15.40 -0.30 -3.36
N ALA A 288 16.03 -1.48 -3.40
CA ALA A 288 17.39 -1.63 -2.89
C ALA A 288 18.38 -0.71 -3.65
N PRO A 289 19.34 -0.05 -2.97
CA PRO A 289 20.35 0.78 -3.65
C PRO A 289 21.19 0.02 -4.69
N SER A 290 21.35 -1.28 -4.47
CA SER A 290 22.08 -2.21 -5.35
C SER A 290 21.25 -2.72 -6.53
N TYR A 291 19.93 -2.46 -6.56
CA TYR A 291 19.06 -2.95 -7.63
C TYR A 291 19.40 -2.20 -8.95
N PRO A 292 19.67 -2.91 -10.05
CA PRO A 292 20.28 -2.29 -11.23
C PRO A 292 19.25 -1.58 -12.12
N ASN A 293 18.00 -2.03 -12.12
CA ASN A 293 16.96 -1.56 -13.03
C ASN A 293 16.08 -0.47 -12.40
N LEU A 294 16.70 0.48 -11.69
CA LEU A 294 16.00 1.64 -11.11
C LEU A 294 15.71 2.74 -12.13
N GLN A 295 16.16 2.63 -13.38
CA GLN A 295 15.93 3.63 -14.43
C GLN A 295 15.71 2.96 -15.80
N PRO A 296 14.83 3.55 -16.66
CA PRO A 296 13.84 4.57 -16.30
C PRO A 296 12.83 4.02 -15.27
N PHE A 297 12.45 4.85 -14.28
CA PHE A 297 11.52 4.44 -13.22
C PHE A 297 10.10 4.97 -13.50
N PRO A 298 9.05 4.12 -13.44
CA PRO A 298 9.04 2.74 -12.98
C PRO A 298 9.11 1.68 -14.09
N SER A 299 9.13 2.08 -15.37
CA SER A 299 8.94 1.13 -16.48
C SER A 299 10.00 0.04 -16.56
N ALA A 300 11.26 0.32 -16.18
CA ALA A 300 12.31 -0.70 -16.18
C ALA A 300 11.94 -1.91 -15.29
N ILE A 301 11.39 -1.65 -14.10
CA ILE A 301 10.92 -2.69 -13.17
C ILE A 301 9.66 -3.35 -13.73
N ASN A 302 8.70 -2.55 -14.18
CA ASN A 302 7.39 -3.06 -14.62
C ASN A 302 7.50 -3.90 -15.91
N ASN A 303 8.45 -3.62 -16.80
CA ASN A 303 8.70 -4.42 -17.99
C ASN A 303 9.28 -5.81 -17.64
N ILE A 304 10.21 -5.88 -16.67
CA ILE A 304 10.75 -7.15 -16.16
C ILE A 304 9.63 -7.95 -15.48
N SER A 305 8.82 -7.28 -14.65
CA SER A 305 7.63 -7.83 -14.01
C SER A 305 6.65 -8.41 -15.04
N ALA A 306 6.27 -7.66 -16.07
CA ALA A 306 5.36 -8.12 -17.11
C ALA A 306 5.91 -9.35 -17.85
N SER A 307 7.22 -9.36 -18.16
CA SER A 307 7.89 -10.51 -18.77
C SER A 307 7.82 -11.76 -17.90
N LEU A 308 8.19 -11.65 -16.62
CA LEU A 308 8.16 -12.80 -15.71
C LEU A 308 6.73 -13.31 -15.46
N LEU A 309 5.77 -12.40 -15.25
CA LEU A 309 4.37 -12.78 -15.06
C LEU A 309 3.83 -13.49 -16.30
N HIS A 310 4.14 -12.99 -17.50
CA HIS A 310 3.77 -13.66 -18.74
C HIS A 310 4.35 -15.09 -18.83
N ARG A 311 5.61 -15.31 -18.43
CA ARG A 311 6.21 -16.65 -18.38
C ARG A 311 5.53 -17.58 -17.38
N LEU A 312 5.21 -17.09 -16.18
CA LEU A 312 4.48 -17.86 -15.17
C LEU A 312 3.13 -18.33 -15.69
N ARG A 313 2.38 -17.40 -16.30
CA ARG A 313 1.06 -17.67 -16.86
C ARG A 313 1.11 -18.64 -18.06
N SER A 314 2.21 -18.66 -18.79
CA SER A 314 2.40 -19.51 -19.98
C SER A 314 2.98 -20.89 -19.70
N ARG A 315 3.16 -21.28 -18.42
CA ARG A 315 3.59 -22.65 -18.08
C ARG A 315 2.51 -23.65 -18.45
N ASP A 316 2.89 -24.67 -19.21
CA ASP A 316 2.01 -25.77 -19.58
C ASP A 316 2.75 -27.13 -19.41
N PRO A 317 2.28 -28.02 -18.51
CA PRO A 317 1.20 -27.79 -17.54
C PRO A 317 1.65 -26.82 -16.42
N GLN A 318 0.68 -26.20 -15.75
CA GLN A 318 0.93 -25.49 -14.50
C GLN A 318 1.37 -26.49 -13.41
N PRO A 319 2.45 -26.23 -12.65
CA PRO A 319 2.94 -27.15 -11.63
C PRO A 319 1.96 -27.23 -10.46
N PRO A 320 1.79 -28.41 -9.83
CA PRO A 320 0.91 -28.53 -8.68
C PRO A 320 1.40 -27.63 -7.52
N PRO A 321 0.50 -27.01 -6.75
CA PRO A 321 0.87 -26.02 -5.74
C PRO A 321 1.61 -26.64 -4.55
N HIS A 322 2.59 -25.92 -4.03
CA HIS A 322 3.30 -26.22 -2.79
C HIS A 322 2.63 -25.52 -1.62
N PRO A 323 2.43 -26.14 -0.44
CA PRO A 323 2.52 -27.57 -0.10
C PRO A 323 1.26 -28.36 -0.54
N PRO A 324 1.29 -29.71 -0.57
CA PRO A 324 2.36 -30.61 -0.12
C PRO A 324 3.41 -30.94 -1.18
N HIS A 325 3.25 -30.44 -2.42
CA HIS A 325 4.19 -30.69 -3.50
C HIS A 325 5.51 -29.91 -3.29
N SER A 326 6.57 -30.28 -4.01
CA SER A 326 7.83 -29.52 -3.98
C SER A 326 7.63 -28.10 -4.49
N TYR A 327 8.37 -27.14 -3.93
CA TYR A 327 8.36 -25.74 -4.39
C TYR A 327 8.66 -25.67 -5.91
N PRO A 328 7.76 -25.10 -6.73
CA PRO A 328 7.93 -25.09 -8.19
C PRO A 328 9.08 -24.23 -8.70
N GLY A 329 9.48 -23.20 -7.95
CA GLY A 329 10.50 -22.24 -8.37
C GLY A 329 10.06 -21.36 -9.55
N LEU A 330 10.99 -20.57 -10.09
CA LEU A 330 10.76 -19.73 -11.27
C LEU A 330 10.80 -20.56 -12.57
N PRO A 331 10.13 -20.13 -13.66
CA PRO A 331 10.05 -20.92 -14.90
C PRO A 331 11.42 -21.25 -15.50
N VAL A 332 11.52 -22.34 -16.25
CA VAL A 332 12.71 -22.58 -17.09
C VAL A 332 12.87 -21.41 -18.07
N GLY A 333 14.12 -20.95 -18.25
CA GLY A 333 14.42 -19.81 -19.11
C GLY A 333 14.17 -18.45 -18.47
N THR A 334 13.92 -18.39 -17.16
CA THR A 334 13.91 -17.14 -16.39
C THR A 334 15.24 -16.40 -16.57
N THR A 335 15.19 -15.13 -16.94
CA THR A 335 16.40 -14.31 -17.11
C THR A 335 17.01 -13.93 -15.76
N ARG A 336 18.23 -13.38 -15.78
CA ARG A 336 18.87 -12.90 -14.55
C ARG A 336 18.10 -11.74 -13.92
N GLU A 337 17.56 -10.85 -14.74
CA GLU A 337 16.77 -9.69 -14.35
C GLU A 337 15.45 -10.13 -13.72
N GLU A 338 14.75 -11.09 -14.34
CA GLU A 338 13.53 -11.68 -13.80
C GLU A 338 13.78 -12.40 -12.46
N ALA A 339 14.85 -13.21 -12.38
CA ALA A 339 15.22 -13.88 -11.13
C ALA A 339 15.58 -12.88 -10.02
N ARG A 340 16.23 -11.76 -10.37
CA ARG A 340 16.58 -10.71 -9.40
C ARG A 340 15.38 -9.87 -8.98
N LEU A 341 14.38 -9.66 -9.85
CA LEU A 341 13.11 -9.02 -9.49
C LEU A 341 12.44 -9.74 -8.29
N TYR A 342 12.43 -11.07 -8.32
CA TYR A 342 11.90 -11.91 -7.23
C TYR A 342 12.92 -12.24 -6.14
N GLY A 343 14.18 -11.80 -6.29
CA GLY A 343 15.24 -12.03 -5.30
C GLY A 343 15.06 -11.21 -4.02
N SER A 344 15.84 -11.53 -2.98
CA SER A 344 15.79 -10.81 -1.69
C SER A 344 16.19 -9.33 -1.76
N ASP A 345 16.97 -8.94 -2.77
CA ASP A 345 17.31 -7.53 -3.05
C ASP A 345 16.41 -6.91 -4.14
N GLY A 346 15.40 -7.65 -4.59
CA GLY A 346 14.40 -7.19 -5.55
C GLY A 346 13.27 -6.39 -4.88
N PRO A 347 12.47 -5.68 -5.69
CA PRO A 347 11.41 -4.78 -5.22
C PRO A 347 10.35 -5.46 -4.35
N LEU A 348 10.17 -6.78 -4.49
CA LEU A 348 9.12 -7.54 -3.79
C LEU A 348 9.52 -7.95 -2.37
N TRP A 349 10.81 -8.13 -2.09
CA TRP A 349 11.27 -8.77 -0.84
C TRP A 349 12.27 -7.94 -0.03
N TYR A 350 12.76 -6.83 -0.58
CA TYR A 350 13.82 -6.07 0.07
C TYR A 350 13.33 -5.36 1.34
N ARG A 351 13.83 -5.78 2.51
CA ARG A 351 13.49 -5.23 3.83
C ARG A 351 14.46 -4.20 4.38
N GLY A 352 15.56 -3.92 3.66
CA GLY A 352 16.67 -3.14 4.23
C GLY A 352 16.28 -1.74 4.69
N TRP A 353 15.30 -1.10 4.04
CA TRP A 353 14.79 0.21 4.47
C TRP A 353 14.10 0.16 5.84
N ALA A 354 13.41 -0.92 6.16
CA ALA A 354 12.73 -1.13 7.43
C ALA A 354 13.69 -1.64 8.52
N GLU A 355 14.54 -2.61 8.20
CA GLU A 355 15.33 -3.36 9.19
C GLU A 355 16.71 -2.78 9.47
N GLU A 356 17.33 -2.07 8.52
CA GLU A 356 18.66 -1.52 8.73
C GLU A 356 18.66 -0.29 9.65
N ASN A 357 19.82 -0.03 10.25
CA ASN A 357 20.06 1.15 11.06
C ASN A 357 19.80 2.43 10.26
N GLU A 358 19.09 3.39 10.87
CA GLU A 358 18.67 4.61 10.21
C GLU A 358 19.85 5.43 9.63
N ALA A 359 21.02 5.47 10.30
CA ALA A 359 22.17 6.18 9.76
C ALA A 359 22.64 5.61 8.41
N LYS A 360 22.58 4.29 8.26
CA LYS A 360 22.91 3.62 6.99
C LYS A 360 21.85 3.90 5.93
N VAL A 361 20.57 3.80 6.30
CA VAL A 361 19.42 4.12 5.43
C VAL A 361 19.53 5.56 4.92
N CYS A 362 19.76 6.54 5.80
CA CYS A 362 19.84 7.95 5.44
C CYS A 362 21.07 8.31 4.59
N ALA A 363 22.16 7.54 4.72
CA ALA A 363 23.33 7.71 3.87
C ALA A 363 23.09 7.24 2.42
N GLN A 364 22.12 6.35 2.18
CA GLN A 364 21.91 5.71 0.88
C GLN A 364 20.65 6.20 0.15
N VAL A 365 19.61 6.64 0.88
CA VAL A 365 18.28 6.94 0.31
C VAL A 365 18.33 7.97 -0.82
N ASN A 366 19.15 9.02 -0.72
CA ASN A 366 19.21 10.08 -1.73
C ASN A 366 19.59 9.52 -3.11
N GLN A 367 20.51 8.55 -3.18
CA GLN A 367 20.93 7.96 -4.45
C GLN A 367 19.77 7.25 -5.17
N VAL A 368 18.86 6.63 -4.40
CA VAL A 368 17.69 5.93 -4.96
C VAL A 368 16.62 6.93 -5.38
N LEU A 369 16.37 7.96 -4.56
CA LEU A 369 15.43 9.04 -4.86
C LEU A 369 15.83 9.82 -6.12
N GLU A 370 17.13 10.11 -6.29
CA GLU A 370 17.69 10.75 -7.48
C GLU A 370 17.50 9.90 -8.74
N LYS A 371 17.74 8.59 -8.65
CA LYS A 371 17.52 7.67 -9.77
C LYS A 371 16.06 7.58 -10.18
N THR A 372 15.16 7.57 -9.20
CA THR A 372 13.72 7.39 -9.43
C THR A 372 12.97 8.69 -9.70
N GLY A 373 13.61 9.86 -9.51
CA GLY A 373 12.98 11.16 -9.64
C GLY A 373 11.83 11.32 -8.66
N THR A 374 12.06 10.96 -7.40
CA THR A 374 11.05 11.00 -6.32
C THR A 374 11.59 11.69 -5.08
N ARG A 375 10.69 12.24 -4.25
CA ARG A 375 10.99 12.84 -2.94
C ARG A 375 10.97 11.82 -1.82
N ARG A 376 10.06 10.86 -1.93
CA ARG A 376 9.79 9.86 -0.91
C ARG A 376 9.57 8.51 -1.56
N MET A 377 9.95 7.49 -0.81
CA MET A 377 9.74 6.09 -1.15
C MET A 377 8.84 5.48 -0.09
N VAL A 378 7.74 4.89 -0.53
CA VAL A 378 6.69 4.30 0.28
C VAL A 378 6.65 2.80 0.04
N MET A 379 6.59 2.00 1.10
CA MET A 379 6.56 0.54 1.01
C MET A 379 5.74 -0.15 2.10
N GLY A 380 5.30 -1.38 1.82
CA GLY A 380 4.64 -2.30 2.75
C GLY A 380 5.58 -3.40 3.24
N HIS A 381 5.13 -4.67 3.21
CA HIS A 381 5.90 -5.92 3.38
C HIS A 381 6.53 -6.21 4.76
N THR A 382 7.02 -5.17 5.42
CA THR A 382 7.72 -5.26 6.70
C THR A 382 6.88 -4.61 7.79
N PRO A 383 6.05 -5.40 8.50
CA PRO A 383 5.05 -4.83 9.37
C PRO A 383 5.69 -4.19 10.60
N ASN A 384 5.23 -2.98 10.93
CA ASN A 384 5.33 -2.43 12.27
C ASN A 384 3.93 -2.36 12.88
N LEU A 385 3.63 -3.28 13.79
CA LEU A 385 2.29 -3.47 14.33
C LEU A 385 1.75 -2.28 15.15
N HIS A 386 2.56 -1.25 15.40
CA HIS A 386 2.20 -0.11 16.26
C HIS A 386 2.01 1.21 15.51
N SER A 387 2.74 1.43 14.41
CA SER A 387 2.71 2.70 13.69
C SER A 387 3.31 2.59 12.30
N ILE A 388 2.90 3.51 11.41
CA ILE A 388 3.67 3.80 10.21
C ILE A 388 5.04 4.33 10.62
N VAL A 389 6.11 3.90 9.93
CA VAL A 389 7.47 4.32 10.26
C VAL A 389 7.99 5.30 9.20
N ALA A 390 8.36 6.49 9.65
CA ALA A 390 9.07 7.47 8.83
C ALA A 390 10.56 7.52 9.22
N LYS A 391 11.45 7.35 8.24
CA LYS A 391 12.90 7.51 8.43
C LYS A 391 13.44 8.67 7.59
N CYS A 392 14.56 9.24 8.02
CA CYS A 392 15.33 10.23 7.26
C CYS A 392 14.51 11.48 6.87
N GLY A 393 13.73 12.02 7.81
CA GLY A 393 12.81 13.14 7.55
C GLY A 393 11.61 12.74 6.67
N GLY A 394 11.22 11.47 6.73
CA GLY A 394 10.13 10.87 5.96
C GLY A 394 10.48 10.58 4.49
N LYS A 395 11.75 10.56 4.11
CA LYS A 395 12.16 10.12 2.76
C LYS A 395 11.85 8.65 2.50
N VAL A 396 11.84 7.86 3.57
CA VAL A 396 11.43 6.45 3.57
C VAL A 396 10.21 6.34 4.48
N LEU A 397 9.14 5.76 3.96
CA LEU A 397 7.87 5.56 4.65
C LEU A 397 7.50 4.08 4.56
N ILE A 398 7.41 3.40 5.71
CA ILE A 398 6.99 1.99 5.81
C ILE A 398 5.58 1.99 6.37
N ILE A 399 4.61 1.59 5.54
CA ILE A 399 3.18 1.77 5.79
C ILE A 399 2.44 0.46 6.09
N ASP A 400 3.14 -0.67 6.06
CA ASP A 400 2.58 -1.92 6.55
C ASP A 400 2.57 -1.89 8.09
N THR A 401 1.37 -1.81 8.65
CA THR A 401 1.14 -1.88 10.09
C THR A 401 0.49 -3.19 10.52
N GLY A 402 0.45 -4.21 9.65
CA GLY A 402 -0.21 -5.48 9.91
C GLY A 402 -1.72 -5.30 10.15
N ILE A 403 -2.41 -4.55 9.30
CA ILE A 403 -3.85 -4.22 9.47
C ILE A 403 -4.76 -5.45 9.44
N SER A 404 -4.31 -6.54 8.81
CA SER A 404 -5.06 -7.80 8.78
C SER A 404 -5.19 -8.41 10.18
N HIS A 405 -6.32 -9.02 10.48
CA HIS A 405 -6.56 -9.83 11.68
C HIS A 405 -5.52 -10.94 11.85
N ALA A 406 -4.88 -11.39 10.76
CA ALA A 406 -3.80 -12.37 10.83
C ALA A 406 -2.55 -11.86 11.58
N TYR A 407 -2.35 -10.54 11.63
CA TYR A 407 -1.25 -9.88 12.33
C TYR A 407 -1.73 -9.11 13.57
N GLY A 408 -2.89 -8.46 13.50
CA GLY A 408 -3.51 -7.75 14.62
C GLY A 408 -2.82 -6.44 14.99
N GLY A 409 -2.16 -5.79 14.03
CA GLY A 409 -1.56 -4.48 14.23
C GLY A 409 -2.57 -3.33 14.07
N VAL A 410 -2.08 -2.10 14.21
CA VAL A 410 -2.94 -0.91 14.17
C VAL A 410 -3.55 -0.69 12.79
N LEU A 411 -4.84 -0.38 12.73
CA LEU A 411 -5.51 0.02 11.48
C LEU A 411 -5.03 1.42 11.07
N SER A 412 -4.36 1.50 9.93
CA SER A 412 -3.75 2.75 9.48
C SER A 412 -3.77 2.96 7.97
N ALA A 413 -3.66 4.22 7.56
CA ALA A 413 -3.41 4.62 6.19
C ALA A 413 -2.43 5.80 6.13
N LEU A 414 -1.61 5.87 5.09
CA LEU A 414 -0.80 7.05 4.80
C LEU A 414 -1.66 8.08 4.06
N SER A 415 -1.66 9.34 4.49
CA SER A 415 -2.30 10.46 3.78
C SER A 415 -1.24 11.47 3.34
N VAL A 416 -1.31 11.87 2.08
CA VAL A 416 -0.46 12.91 1.49
C VAL A 416 -1.36 14.01 0.94
N GLU A 417 -1.20 15.22 1.46
CA GLU A 417 -1.80 16.42 0.90
C GLU A 417 -0.72 17.27 0.26
N TYR A 418 -0.91 17.55 -1.03
CA TYR A 418 -0.04 18.40 -1.82
C TYR A 418 -0.80 19.63 -2.28
N THR A 419 -0.21 20.82 -2.13
CA THR A 419 -0.71 22.05 -2.72
C THR A 419 0.37 22.79 -3.48
N LEU A 420 -0.05 23.48 -4.54
CA LEU A 420 0.77 24.41 -5.30
C LEU A 420 -0.04 25.68 -5.50
N GLU A 421 0.34 26.73 -4.79
CA GLU A 421 -0.41 27.99 -4.74
C GLU A 421 0.41 29.15 -5.31
N PRO A 422 -0.19 30.07 -6.07
CA PRO A 422 0.53 31.27 -6.49
C PRO A 422 0.85 32.17 -5.28
N VAL A 423 2.01 32.82 -5.32
CA VAL A 423 2.42 33.84 -4.34
C VAL A 423 2.29 35.22 -4.96
N SER A 424 1.77 36.21 -4.22
CA SER A 424 1.53 37.58 -4.70
C SER A 424 2.79 38.29 -5.19
N SER A 425 3.97 37.94 -4.66
CA SER A 425 5.27 38.43 -5.14
C SER A 425 5.71 37.84 -6.49
N GLY A 426 4.87 37.03 -7.13
CA GLY A 426 5.24 36.16 -8.25
C GLY A 426 5.80 34.83 -7.75
N GLY A 427 5.75 33.80 -8.61
CA GLY A 427 6.16 32.44 -8.23
C GLY A 427 5.04 31.59 -7.65
N TRP A 428 5.43 30.49 -7.01
CA TRP A 428 4.54 29.47 -6.48
C TRP A 428 5.04 28.95 -5.14
N ARG A 429 4.14 28.71 -4.21
CA ARG A 429 4.39 28.02 -2.96
C ARG A 429 3.91 26.59 -3.07
N GLU A 430 4.85 25.67 -2.99
CA GLU A 430 4.61 24.25 -2.92
C GLU A 430 4.57 23.82 -1.46
N GLN A 431 3.54 23.07 -1.08
CA GLN A 431 3.41 22.48 0.24
C GLN A 431 3.08 20.99 0.13
N GLU A 432 3.71 20.19 0.99
CA GLU A 432 3.51 18.76 1.09
C GLU A 432 3.37 18.39 2.56
N VAL A 433 2.23 17.79 2.92
CA VAL A 433 1.92 17.32 4.28
C VAL A 433 1.68 15.82 4.22
N VAL A 434 2.46 15.06 4.98
CA VAL A 434 2.37 13.60 5.05
C VAL A 434 1.99 13.19 6.47
N LYS A 435 0.91 12.42 6.60
CA LYS A 435 0.39 11.94 7.89
C LYS A 435 0.18 10.43 7.88
N ALA A 436 0.30 9.82 9.04
CA ALA A 436 -0.34 8.55 9.34
C ALA A 436 -1.73 8.82 9.91
N LEU A 437 -2.74 8.21 9.32
CA LEU A 437 -4.11 8.19 9.82
C LEU A 437 -4.31 6.88 10.58
N TYR A 438 -5.01 6.92 11.71
CA TYR A 438 -5.30 5.72 12.50
C TYR A 438 -6.75 5.65 12.94
N ALA A 439 -7.29 4.44 13.03
CA ALA A 439 -8.72 4.26 13.34
C ALA A 439 -9.00 4.48 14.83
N ASP A 440 -8.05 4.09 15.68
CA ASP A 440 -8.23 3.98 17.13
C ASP A 440 -7.25 4.87 17.92
N GLN A 441 -6.51 5.76 17.25
CA GLN A 441 -5.58 6.73 17.87
C GLN A 441 -5.47 8.01 17.03
N ASP A 442 -4.83 9.05 17.59
CA ASP A 442 -4.65 10.33 16.90
C ASP A 442 -3.75 10.20 15.66
N ASP A 443 -4.09 10.97 14.62
CA ASP A 443 -3.26 11.11 13.43
C ASP A 443 -1.86 11.65 13.78
N GLU A 444 -0.84 11.13 13.09
CA GLU A 444 0.54 11.52 13.29
C GLU A 444 1.08 12.29 12.09
N LEU A 445 1.71 13.45 12.32
CA LEU A 445 2.44 14.16 11.28
C LEU A 445 3.82 13.52 11.06
N LEU A 446 3.99 12.83 9.92
CA LEU A 446 5.23 12.15 9.58
C LEU A 446 6.23 13.08 8.91
N ALA A 447 5.75 13.99 8.06
CA ALA A 447 6.58 14.98 7.42
C ALA A 447 5.79 16.18 6.91
N HIS A 448 6.45 17.33 6.86
CA HIS A 448 5.92 18.56 6.27
C HIS A 448 7.05 19.28 5.54
N ALA A 449 6.81 19.68 4.31
CA ALA A 449 7.72 20.48 3.51
C ALA A 449 6.99 21.67 2.87
N THR A 450 7.66 22.82 2.83
CA THR A 450 7.20 24.01 2.11
C THR A 450 8.38 24.55 1.30
N ARG A 451 8.13 24.91 0.04
CA ARG A 451 9.14 25.48 -0.85
C ARG A 451 8.52 26.58 -1.70
N ASP A 452 9.20 27.72 -1.78
CA ASP A 452 8.87 28.76 -2.73
C ASP A 452 9.66 28.54 -4.04
N LEU A 453 8.96 28.61 -5.17
CA LEU A 453 9.44 28.43 -6.54
C LEU A 453 9.33 29.75 -7.29
N ALA A 454 10.35 30.12 -8.05
CA ALA A 454 10.29 31.34 -8.84
C ALA A 454 9.29 31.22 -10.01
N GLY A 455 8.71 32.33 -10.48
CA GLY A 455 7.63 32.32 -11.48
C GLY A 455 8.01 31.71 -12.83
N ASN A 456 9.29 31.75 -13.19
CA ASN A 456 9.87 31.17 -14.40
C ASN A 456 10.26 29.68 -14.24
N GLU A 457 10.15 29.10 -13.04
CA GLU A 457 10.63 27.74 -12.75
C GLU A 457 9.58 26.63 -13.02
N LEU A 458 8.32 27.00 -13.28
CA LEU A 458 7.26 26.04 -13.59
C LEU A 458 7.00 25.81 -15.08
N LEU A 459 7.54 26.65 -15.97
CA LEU A 459 7.21 26.68 -17.41
C LEU A 459 8.36 26.22 -18.31
#